data_AF-A0AAX6SE32-F1
#
_entry.id   AF-A0AAX6SE32-F1
#
_cell.length_a   1.000
_cell.length_b   1.000
_cell.length_c   1.000
_cell.angle_alpha   90.00
_cell.angle_beta   90.00
_cell.angle_gamma   90.00
#
_symmetry.space_group_name_H-M   'P 1'
#
loop_
_entity.id
_entity.type
_entity.pdbx_description
1 polymer ?
#
loop_
_entity_poly.entity_id
_entity_poly.type
_entity_poly.pdbx_seq_one_letter_code
_entity_poly.pdbx_strand_id
1 'polypeptide(L)'
;MVEDITWVFFSGTEHTWMLTIYNGTLLMLQDKYKGRVQMPSVTSLEIRNLSPQNSGQYTAQCWLVTGEDLHQVFDLKVCEPVSPPQILAKSLSVTAGWCNATLECRPTGATENLNVTWESKGLPRELEQRGTPVPAPTPWTQAASLPLSQANGSLTCLVSNPADQNRATSDLSDICPRVCGKQVDLDSPPLASREAY
;
A
#
# COMPACT_ATOMS: atom_id res chain seq x y z
N MET A 1 43.80 -1.86 -1.69
CA MET A 1 43.44 -1.59 -0.28
C MET A 1 42.89 -0.17 -0.21
N VAL A 2 41.81 0.05 0.52
CA VAL A 2 41.25 1.39 0.71
C VAL A 2 42.13 2.14 1.69
N GLU A 3 42.62 3.30 1.27
CA GLU A 3 43.34 4.25 2.13
C GLU A 3 42.30 5.09 2.88
N ASP A 4 41.43 5.74 2.11
CA ASP A 4 40.44 6.68 2.61
C ASP A 4 39.05 6.35 2.11
N ILE A 5 38.04 6.58 2.94
CA ILE A 5 36.64 6.48 2.54
C ILE A 5 35.83 7.60 3.17
N THR A 6 35.01 8.23 2.34
CA THR A 6 34.09 9.27 2.76
C THR A 6 32.68 8.92 2.34
N TRP A 7 31.74 9.04 3.29
CA TRP A 7 30.33 8.83 3.03
C TRP A 7 29.60 10.17 2.92
N VAL A 8 28.80 10.29 1.87
CA VAL A 8 28.01 11.49 1.56
C VAL A 8 26.56 11.09 1.37
N PHE A 9 25.65 11.84 1.98
CA PHE A 9 24.21 11.69 1.81
C PHE A 9 23.66 12.78 0.91
N PHE A 10 22.84 12.41 -0.06
CA PHE A 10 22.16 13.30 -1.00
C PHE A 10 20.65 13.22 -0.81
N SER A 11 20.04 14.39 -0.64
CA SER A 11 18.59 14.58 -0.59
C SER A 11 18.18 15.56 -1.68
N GLY A 12 17.79 15.05 -2.84
CA GLY A 12 17.61 15.88 -4.04
C GLY A 12 18.95 16.44 -4.52
N THR A 13 19.09 17.77 -4.56
CA THR A 13 20.33 18.46 -4.97
C THR A 13 21.26 18.81 -3.80
N GLU A 14 20.79 18.67 -2.56
CA GLU A 14 21.58 18.96 -1.37
C GLU A 14 22.44 17.76 -1.00
N HIS A 15 23.71 18.00 -0.65
CA HIS A 15 24.62 16.98 -0.17
C HIS A 15 25.06 17.29 1.26
N THR A 16 25.28 16.22 2.03
CA THR A 16 25.76 16.31 3.41
C THR A 16 26.86 15.29 3.62
N TRP A 17 28.04 15.77 4.02
CA TRP A 17 29.13 14.90 4.48
C TRP A 17 28.71 14.19 5.76
N MET A 18 28.77 12.87 5.75
CA MET A 18 28.36 12.06 6.90
C MET A 18 29.54 11.75 7.80
N LEU A 19 30.57 11.15 7.21
CA LEU A 19 31.77 10.74 7.92
C LEU A 19 32.94 10.51 6.96
N THR A 20 34.14 10.61 7.49
CA THR A 20 35.40 10.34 6.77
C THR A 20 36.30 9.46 7.62
N ILE A 21 36.85 8.42 7.01
CA ILE A 21 37.84 7.52 7.58
C ILE A 21 39.11 7.66 6.76
N TYR A 22 40.24 7.85 7.44
CA TYR A 22 41.57 7.94 6.85
C TYR A 22 42.46 6.88 7.47
N ASN A 23 43.06 6.02 6.64
CA ASN A 23 43.90 4.91 7.10
C ASN A 23 43.25 4.09 8.24
N GLY A 24 41.96 3.80 8.09
CA GLY A 24 41.18 3.04 9.08
C GLY A 24 40.77 3.80 10.36
N THR A 25 41.14 5.08 10.50
CA THR A 25 40.79 5.92 11.64
C THR A 25 39.70 6.91 11.30
N LEU A 26 38.67 7.01 12.14
CA LEU A 26 37.58 7.99 11.99
C LEU A 26 38.10 9.41 12.22
N LEU A 27 38.10 10.25 11.19
CA LEU A 27 38.52 11.65 11.28
C LEU A 27 37.35 12.60 11.56
N MET A 28 36.21 12.33 10.93
CA MET A 28 35.04 13.20 11.00
C MET A 28 33.78 12.36 11.05
N LEU A 29 32.86 12.76 11.92
CA LEU A 29 31.49 12.24 11.99
C LEU A 29 30.56 13.40 12.29
N GLN A 30 29.59 13.62 11.40
CA GLN A 30 28.61 14.69 11.60
C GLN A 30 27.70 14.39 12.80
N ASP A 31 27.42 15.42 13.60
CA ASP A 31 26.71 15.28 14.88
C ASP A 31 25.36 14.56 14.78
N LYS A 32 24.58 14.80 13.72
CA LYS A 32 23.27 14.17 13.52
C LYS A 32 23.33 12.64 13.37
N TYR A 33 24.51 12.08 13.10
CA TYR A 33 24.76 10.65 12.95
C TYR A 33 25.43 10.02 14.18
N LYS A 34 25.85 10.82 15.17
CA LYS A 34 26.43 10.31 16.42
C LYS A 34 25.44 9.41 17.16
N GLY A 35 25.93 8.29 17.68
CA GLY A 35 25.12 7.32 18.44
C GLY A 35 24.25 6.38 17.60
N ARG A 36 24.07 6.64 16.30
CA ARG A 36 23.28 5.80 15.39
C ARG A 36 24.08 5.17 14.26
N VAL A 37 25.28 5.67 13.95
CA VAL A 37 26.16 5.07 12.96
C VAL A 37 27.13 4.09 13.61
N GLN A 38 27.31 2.93 12.97
CA GLN A 38 28.36 1.97 13.27
C GLN A 38 29.11 1.60 11.99
N MET A 39 30.35 1.16 12.13
CA MET A 39 31.23 0.74 11.03
C MET A 39 31.67 -0.70 11.29
N PRO A 40 30.91 -1.71 10.82
CA PRO A 40 31.30 -3.10 10.96
C PRO A 40 32.64 -3.43 10.27
N SER A 41 32.99 -2.66 9.22
CA SER A 41 34.29 -2.67 8.55
C SER A 41 34.61 -1.27 8.02
N VAL A 42 35.86 -1.03 7.58
CA VAL A 42 36.25 0.27 7.00
C VAL A 42 35.37 0.63 5.80
N THR A 43 34.93 -0.36 5.02
CA THR A 43 34.13 -0.17 3.79
C THR A 43 32.62 -0.36 3.99
N SER A 44 32.14 -0.54 5.22
CA SER A 44 30.73 -0.83 5.49
C SER A 44 30.14 0.17 6.47
N LEU A 45 28.95 0.67 6.15
CA LEU A 45 28.20 1.62 6.97
C LEU A 45 26.91 0.98 7.49
N GLU A 46 26.71 1.01 8.80
CA GLU A 46 25.44 0.66 9.43
C GLU A 46 24.82 1.92 10.04
N ILE A 47 23.56 2.19 9.71
CA ILE A 47 22.79 3.31 10.27
C ILE A 47 21.57 2.74 11.00
N ARG A 48 21.50 2.96 12.30
CA ARG A 48 20.38 2.53 13.15
C ARG A 48 19.28 3.57 13.22
N ASN A 49 18.11 3.14 13.70
CA ASN A 49 16.92 3.98 13.94
C ASN A 49 16.57 4.82 12.70
N LEU A 50 16.46 4.15 11.55
CA LEU A 50 16.06 4.78 10.30
C LEU A 50 14.63 5.30 10.38
N SER A 51 14.40 6.44 9.76
CA SER A 51 13.08 7.03 9.56
C SER A 51 12.88 7.36 8.08
N PRO A 52 11.65 7.66 7.61
CA PRO A 52 11.40 8.03 6.22
C PRO A 52 12.28 9.18 5.70
N GLN A 53 12.66 10.13 6.57
CA GLN A 53 13.53 11.26 6.25
C GLN A 53 14.99 10.86 5.98
N ASN A 54 15.36 9.61 6.25
CA ASN A 54 16.66 9.04 5.88
C ASN A 54 16.63 8.40 4.50
N SER A 55 15.49 8.42 3.80
CA SER A 55 15.45 8.02 2.40
C SER A 55 16.23 9.01 1.55
N GLY A 56 16.99 8.49 0.59
CA GLY A 56 17.85 9.28 -0.27
C GLY A 56 19.04 8.46 -0.76
N GLN A 57 19.98 9.14 -1.39
CA GLN A 57 21.13 8.50 -1.98
C GLN A 57 22.34 8.62 -1.05
N TYR A 58 22.99 7.49 -0.80
CA TYR A 58 24.21 7.41 0.00
C TYR A 58 25.36 7.01 -0.92
N THR A 59 26.41 7.82 -0.93
CA THR A 59 27.57 7.58 -1.77
C THR A 59 28.79 7.34 -0.91
N ALA A 60 29.46 6.20 -1.12
CA ALA A 60 30.77 5.91 -0.60
C ALA A 60 31.82 6.29 -1.64
N GLN A 61 32.64 7.29 -1.31
CA GLN A 61 33.79 7.68 -2.11
C GLN A 61 35.05 7.13 -1.47
N CYS A 62 35.73 6.22 -2.16
CA CYS A 62 36.92 5.56 -1.68
C CYS A 62 38.15 6.02 -2.48
N TRP A 63 39.26 6.26 -1.81
CA TRP A 63 40.57 6.37 -2.43
C TRP A 63 41.38 5.12 -2.10
N LEU A 64 41.90 4.47 -3.14
CA LEU A 64 42.78 3.33 -3.02
C LEU A 64 44.22 3.80 -2.86
N VAL A 65 45.03 3.01 -2.17
CA VAL A 65 46.49 3.21 -2.06
C VAL A 65 47.20 3.24 -3.43
N THR A 66 46.55 2.72 -4.48
CA THR A 66 47.01 2.76 -5.87
C THR A 66 46.82 4.14 -6.53
N GLY A 67 46.14 5.07 -5.86
CA GLY A 67 45.80 6.41 -6.35
C GLY A 67 44.47 6.47 -7.13
N GLU A 68 43.77 5.35 -7.27
CA GLU A 68 42.47 5.27 -7.94
C GLU A 68 41.33 5.70 -7.00
N ASP A 69 40.35 6.43 -7.54
CA ASP A 69 39.11 6.75 -6.85
C ASP A 69 37.97 5.82 -7.29
N LEU A 70 37.15 5.42 -6.32
CA LEU A 70 35.96 4.59 -6.55
C LEU A 70 34.75 5.22 -5.88
N HIS A 71 33.64 5.26 -6.62
CA HIS A 71 32.35 5.68 -6.08
C HIS A 71 31.37 4.51 -6.11
N GLN A 72 30.76 4.22 -4.97
CA GLN A 72 29.62 3.32 -4.89
C GLN A 72 28.41 4.08 -4.39
N VAL A 73 27.33 3.99 -5.16
CA VAL A 73 26.06 4.66 -4.87
C VAL A 73 25.07 3.62 -4.31
N PHE A 74 24.32 4.03 -3.28
CA PHE A 74 23.28 3.24 -2.62
C PHE A 74 22.01 4.09 -2.50
N ASP A 75 20.96 3.71 -3.20
CA ASP A 75 19.65 4.35 -3.05
C ASP A 75 18.87 3.69 -1.91
N LEU A 76 18.68 4.43 -0.81
CA LEU A 76 17.94 3.95 0.35
C LEU A 76 16.52 4.51 0.33
N LYS A 77 15.53 3.62 0.45
CA LYS A 77 14.14 4.01 0.70
C LYS A 77 13.64 3.35 1.98
N VAL A 78 13.28 4.17 2.95
CA VAL A 78 12.71 3.74 4.24
C VAL A 78 11.20 3.91 4.16
N CYS A 79 10.47 2.80 4.27
CA CYS A 79 9.00 2.78 4.21
C CYS A 79 8.41 2.55 5.60
N GLU A 80 7.32 3.25 5.92
CA GLU A 80 6.55 2.98 7.13
C GLU A 80 5.73 1.69 6.95
N PRO A 81 5.44 0.95 8.04
CA PRO A 81 4.55 -0.21 8.01
C PRO A 81 3.17 0.12 7.46
N VAL A 82 2.52 -0.85 6.82
CA VAL A 82 1.24 -0.64 6.16
C VAL A 82 0.12 -0.81 7.18
N SER A 83 -0.62 0.28 7.43
CA SER A 83 -1.83 0.22 8.26
C SER A 83 -2.98 -0.50 7.55
N PRO A 84 -3.91 -1.13 8.28
CA PRO A 84 -5.09 -1.75 7.66
C PRO A 84 -5.85 -0.75 6.78
N PRO A 85 -6.05 -1.05 5.48
CA PRO A 85 -6.77 -0.15 4.59
C PRO A 85 -8.27 -0.14 4.90
N GLN A 86 -8.99 0.81 4.31
CA GLN A 86 -10.45 0.85 4.32
C GLN A 86 -10.99 0.57 2.92
N ILE A 87 -12.09 -0.18 2.85
CA ILE A 87 -12.86 -0.35 1.61
C ILE A 87 -14.08 0.56 1.69
N LEU A 88 -14.22 1.45 0.72
CA LEU A 88 -15.30 2.43 0.65
C LEU A 88 -16.10 2.23 -0.63
N ALA A 89 -17.43 2.27 -0.55
CA ALA A 89 -18.29 2.33 -1.72
C ALA A 89 -18.33 3.76 -2.27
N LYS A 90 -17.72 4.01 -3.44
CA LYS A 90 -17.76 5.30 -4.13
C LYS A 90 -19.08 5.51 -4.86
N SER A 91 -19.61 4.44 -5.42
CA SER A 91 -20.93 4.40 -6.03
C SER A 91 -21.58 3.06 -5.72
N LEU A 92 -22.89 3.11 -5.52
CA LEU A 92 -23.72 1.94 -5.27
C LEU A 92 -25.07 2.16 -5.95
N SER A 93 -25.44 1.24 -6.83
CA SER A 93 -26.74 1.19 -7.49
C SER A 93 -27.29 -0.22 -7.33
N VAL A 94 -28.38 -0.32 -6.57
CA VAL A 94 -29.06 -1.59 -6.29
C VAL A 94 -30.44 -1.55 -6.92
N THR A 95 -30.73 -2.54 -7.74
CA THR A 95 -32.05 -2.77 -8.38
C THR A 95 -32.61 -4.11 -7.91
N ALA A 96 -33.83 -4.45 -8.32
CA ALA A 96 -34.47 -5.72 -7.93
C ALA A 96 -33.67 -6.98 -8.32
N GLY A 97 -32.84 -6.91 -9.38
CA GLY A 97 -32.06 -8.05 -9.85
C GLY A 97 -30.54 -7.89 -9.73
N TRP A 98 -30.03 -6.67 -9.74
CA TRP A 98 -28.60 -6.39 -9.90
C TRP A 98 -28.08 -5.41 -8.85
N CYS A 99 -26.86 -5.64 -8.41
CA CYS A 99 -26.05 -4.70 -7.65
C CYS A 99 -24.86 -4.26 -8.50
N ASN A 100 -24.68 -2.95 -8.63
CA ASN A 100 -23.53 -2.37 -9.29
C ASN A 100 -22.84 -1.40 -8.34
N ALA A 101 -21.60 -1.71 -7.96
CA ALA A 101 -20.83 -0.96 -6.99
C ALA A 101 -19.43 -0.67 -7.54
N THR A 102 -18.91 0.51 -7.23
CA THR A 102 -17.49 0.82 -7.36
C THR A 102 -16.91 0.98 -5.98
N LEU A 103 -15.99 0.09 -5.62
CA LEU A 103 -15.27 0.13 -4.36
C LEU A 103 -13.93 0.84 -4.54
N GLU A 104 -13.50 1.57 -3.54
CA GLU A 104 -12.17 2.17 -3.45
C GLU A 104 -11.45 1.60 -2.23
N CYS A 105 -10.20 1.20 -2.43
CA CYS A 105 -9.31 0.84 -1.34
C CYS A 105 -8.53 2.08 -0.92
N ARG A 106 -8.69 2.50 0.32
CA ARG A 106 -8.07 3.68 0.89
C ARG A 106 -7.09 3.30 1.99
N PRO A 107 -5.77 3.41 1.74
CA PRO A 107 -4.77 3.33 2.80
C PRO A 107 -4.98 4.43 3.83
N THR A 108 -4.78 4.10 5.10
CA THR A 108 -5.01 4.98 6.26
C THR A 108 -3.72 5.44 6.94
N GLY A 109 -2.56 4.96 6.48
CA GLY A 109 -1.23 5.26 7.03
C GLY A 109 -0.25 5.64 5.93
N ALA A 110 0.78 4.81 5.72
CA ALA A 110 1.74 5.00 4.63
C ALA A 110 1.02 5.26 3.29
N THR A 111 1.48 6.29 2.55
CA THR A 111 0.90 6.72 1.26
C THR A 111 1.86 6.58 0.08
N GLU A 112 3.15 6.38 0.35
CA GLU A 112 4.19 6.27 -0.67
C GLU A 112 4.56 4.82 -0.96
N ASN A 113 4.97 4.56 -2.21
CA ASN A 113 5.46 3.25 -2.66
C ASN A 113 4.52 2.07 -2.35
N LEU A 114 3.22 2.34 -2.42
CA LEU A 114 2.21 1.31 -2.21
C LEU A 114 1.93 0.58 -3.52
N ASN A 115 1.83 -0.74 -3.43
CA ASN A 115 1.20 -1.58 -4.41
C ASN A 115 -0.15 -2.04 -3.86
N VAL A 116 -1.23 -1.76 -4.61
CA VAL A 116 -2.60 -2.09 -4.24
C VAL A 116 -3.18 -3.06 -5.23
N THR A 117 -3.69 -4.17 -4.71
CA THR A 117 -4.27 -5.26 -5.49
C THR A 117 -5.60 -5.69 -4.89
N TRP A 118 -6.48 -6.23 -5.71
CA TRP A 118 -7.80 -6.70 -5.31
C TRP A 118 -7.91 -8.19 -5.57
N GLU A 119 -8.45 -8.92 -4.62
CA GLU A 119 -8.73 -10.35 -4.71
C GLU A 119 -10.23 -10.58 -4.49
N SER A 120 -10.82 -11.47 -5.28
CA SER A 120 -12.20 -11.92 -5.08
C SER A 120 -12.22 -13.37 -4.59
N LYS A 121 -13.13 -13.66 -3.65
CA LYS A 121 -13.36 -15.02 -3.15
C LYS A 121 -14.85 -15.36 -3.25
N GLY A 122 -15.17 -16.55 -3.76
CA GLY A 122 -16.55 -17.03 -3.86
C GLY A 122 -17.39 -16.32 -4.94
N LEU A 123 -16.75 -15.58 -5.85
CA LEU A 123 -17.39 -14.98 -7.02
C LEU A 123 -17.27 -15.89 -8.24
N PRO A 124 -18.23 -15.85 -9.20
CA PRO A 124 -18.11 -16.55 -10.49
C PRO A 124 -16.80 -16.20 -11.21
N ARG A 125 -16.25 -17.16 -11.97
CA ARG A 125 -14.95 -17.04 -12.65
C ARG A 125 -14.87 -15.85 -13.63
N GLU A 126 -15.99 -15.36 -14.15
CA GLU A 126 -16.00 -14.14 -14.99
C GLU A 126 -15.72 -12.84 -14.21
N LEU A 127 -15.88 -12.86 -12.88
CA LEU A 127 -15.57 -11.77 -11.95
C LEU A 127 -14.28 -12.02 -11.15
N GLU A 128 -13.65 -13.18 -11.32
CA GLU A 128 -12.30 -13.44 -10.83
C GLU A 128 -11.31 -12.66 -11.68
N GLN A 129 -10.43 -11.89 -11.04
CA GLN A 129 -9.32 -11.24 -11.74
C GLN A 129 -8.37 -12.33 -12.25
N ARG A 130 -8.45 -12.64 -13.53
CA ARG A 130 -7.60 -13.66 -14.16
C ARG A 130 -6.23 -13.06 -14.47
N GLY A 131 -5.20 -13.49 -13.76
CA GLY A 131 -3.81 -13.13 -14.05
C GLY A 131 -3.04 -12.61 -12.83
N THR A 132 -1.79 -12.19 -13.07
CA THR A 132 -0.95 -11.55 -12.05
C THR A 132 -1.66 -10.28 -11.55
N PRO A 133 -1.76 -10.05 -10.22
CA PRO A 133 -2.36 -8.85 -9.68
C PRO A 133 -1.70 -7.60 -10.27
N VAL A 134 -2.44 -6.87 -11.11
CA VAL A 134 -1.96 -5.62 -11.71
C VAL A 134 -2.11 -4.52 -10.66
N PRO A 135 -1.10 -3.65 -10.46
CA PRO A 135 -1.24 -2.50 -9.59
C PRO A 135 -2.47 -1.68 -10.04
N ALA A 136 -3.44 -1.50 -9.14
CA ALA A 136 -4.63 -0.73 -9.47
C ALA A 136 -4.21 0.71 -9.84
N PRO A 137 -4.78 1.33 -10.90
CA PRO A 137 -4.52 2.74 -11.19
C PRO A 137 -5.11 3.59 -10.06
N THR A 138 -4.41 4.67 -9.66
CA THR A 138 -4.95 5.65 -8.71
C THR A 138 -6.09 6.42 -9.36
N PRO A 139 -7.30 6.50 -8.76
CA PRO A 139 -7.69 5.98 -7.44
C PRO A 139 -7.96 4.46 -7.46
N TRP A 140 -7.34 3.73 -6.52
CA TRP A 140 -7.30 2.26 -6.42
C TRP A 140 -8.69 1.60 -6.30
N THR A 141 -9.42 1.58 -7.41
CA THR A 141 -10.83 1.23 -7.47
C THR A 141 -11.07 -0.11 -8.13
N GLN A 142 -12.12 -0.78 -7.68
CA GLN A 142 -12.60 -2.04 -8.23
C GLN A 142 -14.11 -1.94 -8.48
N ALA A 143 -14.50 -2.14 -9.73
CA ALA A 143 -15.90 -2.28 -10.10
C ALA A 143 -16.38 -3.70 -9.79
N ALA A 144 -17.59 -3.81 -9.25
CA ALA A 144 -18.28 -5.06 -8.96
C ALA A 144 -19.73 -4.94 -9.45
N SER A 145 -20.09 -5.73 -10.47
CA SER A 145 -21.45 -5.83 -10.99
C SER A 145 -21.89 -7.28 -10.89
N LEU A 146 -22.85 -7.58 -10.01
CA LEU A 146 -23.30 -8.95 -9.79
C LEU A 146 -24.82 -9.05 -9.56
N PRO A 147 -25.44 -10.18 -9.94
CA PRO A 147 -26.82 -10.49 -9.53
C PRO A 147 -26.92 -10.58 -8.01
N LEU A 148 -27.98 -10.05 -7.41
CA LEU A 148 -28.19 -10.11 -5.95
C LEU A 148 -28.28 -11.55 -5.41
N SER A 149 -28.73 -12.49 -6.24
CA SER A 149 -28.76 -13.92 -5.93
C SER A 149 -27.36 -14.55 -5.78
N GLN A 150 -26.32 -13.88 -6.28
CA GLN A 150 -24.92 -14.34 -6.29
C GLN A 150 -24.01 -13.49 -5.39
N ALA A 151 -24.57 -12.62 -4.54
CA ALA A 151 -23.83 -11.77 -3.59
C ALA A 151 -23.32 -12.51 -2.35
N ASN A 152 -22.77 -13.72 -2.52
CA ASN A 152 -22.26 -14.56 -1.44
C ASN A 152 -20.71 -14.63 -1.41
N GLY A 153 -20.06 -13.74 -2.15
CA GLY A 153 -18.60 -13.63 -2.20
C GLY A 153 -18.08 -12.45 -1.37
N SER A 154 -16.76 -12.31 -1.34
CA SER A 154 -16.08 -11.17 -0.72
C SER A 154 -15.01 -10.61 -1.63
N LEU A 155 -14.73 -9.32 -1.43
CA LEU A 155 -13.64 -8.61 -2.07
C LEU A 155 -12.62 -8.22 -1.01
N THR A 156 -11.36 -8.54 -1.27
CA THR A 156 -10.23 -8.21 -0.41
C THR A 156 -9.34 -7.23 -1.12
N CYS A 157 -9.09 -6.07 -0.51
CA CYS A 157 -8.01 -5.20 -0.92
C CYS A 157 -6.74 -5.57 -0.16
N LEU A 158 -5.64 -5.75 -0.89
CA LEU A 158 -4.31 -5.97 -0.36
C LEU A 158 -3.43 -4.76 -0.68
N VAL A 159 -2.86 -4.16 0.34
CA VAL A 159 -1.95 -3.01 0.24
C VAL A 159 -0.58 -3.42 0.75
N SER A 160 0.46 -3.19 -0.02
CA SER A 160 1.82 -3.61 0.31
C SER A 160 2.84 -2.53 -0.03
N ASN A 161 3.99 -2.55 0.66
CA ASN A 161 5.20 -1.85 0.28
C ASN A 161 6.41 -2.79 0.55
N PRO A 162 7.66 -2.38 0.24
CA PRO A 162 8.82 -3.25 0.47
C PRO A 162 9.05 -3.69 1.92
N ALA A 163 8.46 -3.00 2.91
CA ALA A 163 8.65 -3.29 4.32
C ALA A 163 7.54 -4.17 4.91
N ASP A 164 6.30 -4.04 4.45
CA ASP A 164 5.14 -4.65 5.09
C ASP A 164 3.92 -4.77 4.14
N GLN A 165 2.91 -5.55 4.55
CA GLN A 165 1.66 -5.73 3.82
C GLN A 165 0.46 -5.87 4.76
N ASN A 166 -0.67 -5.26 4.38
CA ASN A 166 -1.93 -5.34 5.10
C ASN A 166 -3.13 -5.49 4.17
N ARG A 167 -4.30 -5.84 4.71
CA ARG A 167 -5.51 -6.10 3.93
C ARG A 167 -6.79 -5.67 4.62
N ALA A 168 -7.81 -5.44 3.81
CA ALA A 168 -9.19 -5.32 4.26
C ALA A 168 -10.08 -6.18 3.38
N THR A 169 -11.11 -6.75 3.97
CA THR A 169 -12.08 -7.59 3.26
C THR A 169 -13.48 -7.03 3.51
N SER A 170 -14.30 -7.01 2.46
CA SER A 170 -15.72 -6.66 2.54
C SER A 170 -16.55 -7.75 1.91
N ASP A 171 -17.55 -8.20 2.66
CA ASP A 171 -18.53 -9.15 2.16
C ASP A 171 -19.51 -8.43 1.23
N LEU A 172 -19.79 -9.05 0.08
CA LEU A 172 -20.66 -8.45 -0.92
C LEU A 172 -22.11 -8.37 -0.46
N SER A 173 -22.52 -9.22 0.49
CA SER A 173 -23.84 -9.13 1.12
C SER A 173 -24.04 -7.83 1.89
N ASP A 174 -22.97 -7.28 2.46
CA ASP A 174 -23.01 -6.05 3.25
C ASP A 174 -23.04 -4.81 2.33
N ILE A 175 -22.36 -4.91 1.19
CA ILE A 175 -22.34 -3.85 0.16
C ILE A 175 -23.63 -3.85 -0.65
N CYS A 176 -24.14 -5.04 -1.00
CA CYS A 176 -25.31 -5.26 -1.84
C CYS A 176 -26.45 -5.90 -1.03
N PRO A 177 -27.15 -5.11 -0.18
CA PRO A 177 -28.23 -5.64 0.63
C PRO A 177 -29.38 -6.11 -0.26
N ARG A 178 -29.96 -7.27 0.11
CA ARG A 178 -31.17 -7.77 -0.57
C ARG A 178 -32.33 -6.82 -0.25
N VAL A 179 -32.97 -6.28 -1.29
CA VAL A 179 -34.21 -5.51 -1.11
C VAL A 179 -35.32 -6.48 -0.71
N CYS A 180 -35.62 -6.56 0.58
CA CYS A 180 -36.79 -7.27 1.05
C CYS A 180 -38.01 -6.39 0.79
N GLY A 181 -38.67 -6.57 -0.36
CA GLY A 181 -39.96 -5.94 -0.61
C GLY A 181 -40.97 -6.41 0.43
N LYS A 182 -41.74 -5.48 1.03
CA LYS A 182 -42.98 -5.87 1.70
C LYS A 182 -43.87 -6.53 0.66
N GLN A 183 -44.15 -7.81 0.82
CA GLN A 183 -45.19 -8.49 0.06
C GLN A 183 -46.50 -7.75 0.35
N VAL A 184 -47.01 -6.98 -0.61
CA VAL A 184 -48.40 -6.53 -0.55
C VAL A 184 -49.20 -7.77 -0.92
N ASP A 185 -49.86 -8.37 0.08
CA ASP A 185 -50.81 -9.46 -0.12
C ASP A 185 -51.90 -9.00 -1.10
N LEU A 186 -51.84 -9.52 -2.33
CA LEU A 186 -52.85 -9.32 -3.37
C LEU A 186 -54.06 -10.26 -3.21
N ASP A 187 -54.14 -11.00 -2.10
CA ASP A 187 -55.21 -11.97 -1.80
C ASP A 187 -56.22 -11.48 -0.74
N SER A 188 -56.41 -10.18 -0.58
CA SER A 188 -57.56 -9.67 0.19
C SER A 188 -58.79 -9.52 -0.73
N PRO A 189 -59.86 -10.31 -0.55
CA PRO A 189 -61.08 -10.16 -1.36
C PRO A 189 -61.78 -8.82 -1.03
N PRO A 190 -62.42 -8.16 -2.02
CA PRO A 190 -63.09 -6.89 -1.80
C PRO A 190 -64.29 -7.03 -0.85
N LEU A 191 -64.40 -6.10 0.10
CA LEU A 191 -65.58 -5.93 0.97
C LEU A 191 -66.82 -5.66 0.10
N ALA A 192 -67.77 -6.60 0.13
CA ALA A 192 -69.08 -6.41 -0.47
C ALA A 192 -69.83 -5.29 0.25
N SER A 193 -70.08 -4.18 -0.45
CA SER A 193 -71.04 -3.16 -0.04
C SER A 193 -72.45 -3.75 -0.07
N ARG A 194 -73.03 -3.96 1.13
CA ARG A 194 -74.46 -4.22 1.30
C ARG A 194 -75.24 -2.94 0.99
N GLU A 195 -76.05 -2.98 -0.06
CA GLU A 195 -77.17 -2.05 -0.22
C GLU A 195 -78.23 -2.34 0.86
N ALA A 196 -78.76 -1.28 1.48
CA ALA A 196 -79.92 -1.37 2.35
C ALA A 196 -80.86 -0.19 2.08
N TYR A 197 -82.02 -0.57 1.50
CA TYR A 197 -83.35 0.07 1.45
C TYR A 197 -83.51 1.47 0.86
#